data_AF-A0A0B1SM10-F1
#
_entry.id   AF-A0A0B1SM10-F1
#
_cell.length_a   1.000
_cell.length_b   1.000
_cell.length_c   1.000
_cell.angle_alpha   90.00
_cell.angle_beta   90.00
_cell.angle_gamma   90.00
#
_symmetry.space_group_name_H-M   'P 1'
#
loop_
_entity.id
_entity.type
_entity.pdbx_description
1 polymer ?
#
loop_
_entity_poly.entity_id
_entity_poly.type
_entity_poly.pdbx_seq_one_letter_code
_entity_poly.pdbx_strand_id
1 'polypeptide(L)' 'AQARRRGYWIPGVPVNAKIVSVERNTDRRIHFINTLLYTIQLEHGQFKWSVVRNYKDFTLLNNRLRAHRAAQQILAPVRR' A
#
# COMPACT_ATOMS: atom_id res chain seq x y z
N ALA A 1 10.93 -7.15 -3.37
CA ALA A 1 12.09 -8.04 -3.16
C ALA A 1 13.31 -7.30 -2.58
N GLN A 2 13.70 -6.11 -3.09
CA GLN A 2 14.88 -5.36 -2.61
C GLN A 2 14.81 -4.91 -1.14
N ALA A 3 13.66 -4.44 -0.63
CA ALA A 3 13.53 -4.02 0.77
C ALA A 3 13.80 -5.15 1.77
N ARG A 4 13.42 -6.39 1.44
CA ARG A 4 13.73 -7.59 2.24
C ARG A 4 15.23 -7.90 2.27
N ARG A 5 16.00 -7.53 1.24
CA ARG A 5 17.45 -7.78 1.15
C ARG A 5 18.30 -6.72 1.85
N ARG A 6 17.78 -5.50 2.06
CA ARG A 6 18.52 -4.36 2.64
C ARG A 6 18.40 -4.25 4.17
N GLY A 7 17.76 -5.19 4.85
CA GLY A 7 17.64 -5.19 6.31
C GLY A 7 16.56 -4.28 6.89
N TYR A 8 15.78 -3.56 6.07
CA TYR A 8 14.68 -2.69 6.52
C TYR A 8 13.41 -3.43 6.94
N TRP A 9 13.39 -4.77 6.81
CA TRP A 9 12.24 -5.61 7.11
C TRP A 9 12.55 -6.49 8.31
N ILE A 10 11.72 -6.42 9.36
CA ILE A 10 11.85 -7.25 10.55
C ILE A 10 11.22 -8.63 10.24
N PRO A 11 12.02 -9.71 10.18
CA PRO A 11 11.49 -11.04 9.90
C PRO A 11 10.48 -11.48 10.97
N GLY A 12 9.41 -12.15 10.55
CA GLY A 12 8.36 -12.65 11.45
C GLY A 12 7.40 -11.61 12.01
N VAL A 13 7.68 -10.31 11.84
CA VAL A 13 6.81 -9.23 12.32
C VAL A 13 5.90 -8.74 11.19
N PRO A 14 4.56 -8.71 11.37
CA PRO A 14 3.66 -8.21 10.35
C PRO A 14 3.79 -6.70 10.16
N VAL A 15 3.29 -6.20 9.02
CA VAL A 15 3.00 -4.78 8.83
C VAL A 15 1.50 -4.60 8.98
N ASN A 16 1.10 -3.81 9.97
CA ASN A 16 -0.29 -3.46 10.19
C ASN A 16 -0.58 -2.10 9.53
N ALA A 17 -1.74 -1.98 8.91
CA ALA A 17 -2.19 -0.76 8.26
C ALA A 17 -3.62 -0.44 8.71
N LYS A 18 -3.86 0.80 9.14
CA LYS A 18 -5.18 1.28 9.56
C LYS A 18 -5.45 2.65 8.95
N ILE A 19 -6.60 2.80 8.28
CA ILE A 19 -7.09 4.12 7.85
C ILE A 19 -7.64 4.83 9.09
N VAL A 20 -7.12 6.01 9.38
CA VAL A 20 -7.49 6.79 10.57
C VAL A 20 -8.27 8.06 10.24
N SER A 21 -8.06 8.65 9.06
CA SER A 21 -8.86 9.77 8.59
C SER A 21 -9.07 9.69 7.09
N VAL A 22 -10.20 10.26 6.64
CA VAL A 22 -10.52 10.44 5.23
C VAL A 22 -10.98 11.87 5.06
N GLU A 23 -10.26 12.62 4.23
CA GLU A 23 -10.48 14.03 4.01
C GLU A 23 -10.70 14.30 2.53
N ARG A 24 -11.62 15.20 2.22
CA ARG A 24 -11.88 15.61 0.84
C ARG A 24 -11.04 16.84 0.54
N ASN A 25 -10.07 16.70 -0.36
CA ASN A 25 -9.33 17.86 -0.84
C ASN A 25 -10.29 18.76 -1.64
N THR A 26 -10.68 19.87 -1.03
CA THR A 26 -11.62 20.86 -1.57
C THR A 26 -10.87 22.08 -2.13
N ASP A 27 -9.54 22.01 -2.15
CA ASP A 27 -8.71 23.15 -2.49
C ASP A 27 -8.87 23.51 -3.98
N ARG A 28 -9.52 24.65 -4.23
CA ARG A 28 -10.08 25.05 -5.53
C ARG A 28 -9.04 25.47 -6.56
N ARG A 29 -7.75 25.53 -6.20
CA ARG A 29 -6.66 25.89 -7.11
C ARG A 29 -6.15 24.73 -7.96
N ILE A 30 -6.40 23.48 -7.53
CA ILE A 30 -5.95 22.28 -8.23
C ILE A 30 -7.20 21.45 -8.53
N HIS A 31 -8.10 21.98 -9.35
CA HIS A 31 -9.27 21.24 -9.80
C HIS A 31 -8.86 20.17 -10.83
N PHE A 32 -8.40 19.03 -10.32
CA PHE A 32 -8.55 17.75 -11.00
C PHE A 32 -9.25 16.77 -10.06
N ILE A 33 -10.58 16.95 -9.94
CA ILE A 33 -11.55 15.93 -9.52
C ILE A 33 -11.34 15.41 -8.09
N ASN A 34 -12.13 15.92 -7.15
CA ASN A 34 -12.56 15.24 -5.92
C ASN A 34 -11.59 14.19 -5.36
N THR A 35 -10.43 14.64 -4.88
CA THR A 35 -9.40 13.72 -4.38
C THR A 35 -9.64 13.48 -2.90
N LEU A 36 -10.17 12.31 -2.57
CA LEU A 36 -10.18 11.80 -1.20
C LEU A 36 -8.73 11.47 -0.80
N LEU A 37 -8.27 12.09 0.27
CA LEU A 37 -7.02 11.84 0.94
C LEU A 37 -7.27 10.94 2.15
N TYR A 38 -6.53 9.85 2.22
CA TYR A 38 -6.63 8.86 3.27
C TYR A 38 -5.35 8.92 4.10
N THR A 39 -5.52 9.18 5.40
CA THR A 39 -4.42 9.05 6.36
C THR A 39 -4.39 7.62 6.85
N ILE A 40 -3.26 6.95 6.61
CA ILE A 40 -3.02 5.56 6.95
C ILE A 40 -1.93 5.51 8.02
N GLN A 41 -2.24 4.93 9.16
CA GLN A 41 -1.24 4.54 10.15
C GLN A 41 -0.66 3.18 9.78
N LEU A 42 0.65 3.12 9.76
CA LEU A 42 1.44 1.92 9.50
C LEU A 42 2.24 1.58 10.74
N GLU A 43 2.26 0.30 11.08
CA GLU A 43 2.99 -0.24 12.21
C GLU A 43 3.79 -1.46 11.80
N HIS A 44 5.08 -1.49 12.16
CA HIS A 44 5.97 -2.61 11.96
C HIS A 44 6.90 -2.75 13.16
N GLY A 45 6.62 -3.72 14.02
CA GLY A 45 7.30 -3.85 15.30
C GLY A 45 7.08 -2.61 16.17
N GLN A 46 8.15 -2.01 16.65
CA GLN A 46 8.11 -0.76 17.44
C GLN A 46 7.92 0.50 16.58
N PHE A 47 8.04 0.40 15.26
CA PHE A 47 8.00 1.56 14.37
C PHE A 47 6.57 1.86 13.94
N LYS A 48 6.14 3.11 14.16
CA LYS A 48 4.83 3.62 13.75
C LYS A 48 4.99 4.89 12.95
N TRP A 49 4.29 4.99 11.82
CA TRP A 49 4.31 6.19 10.99
C TRP A 49 2.98 6.39 10.28
N SER A 50 2.69 7.64 9.92
CA SER A 50 1.46 8.01 9.19
C SER A 50 1.82 8.43 7.77
N VAL A 51 1.03 7.97 6.80
CA VAL A 51 1.14 8.37 5.40
C VAL A 51 -0.20 8.86 4.88
N VAL A 52 -0.17 9.90 4.05
CA VAL A 52 -1.37 10.39 3.34
C VAL A 52 -1.31 9.91 1.90
N ARG A 53 -2.37 9.26 1.42
CA ARG A 53 -2.48 8.72 0.06
C ARG A 53 -3.82 9.04 -0.56
N ASN A 54 -3.87 9.17 -1.88
CA ASN A 54 -5.12 9.36 -2.59
C ASN A 54 -5.72 8.01 -3.04
N TYR A 55 -6.96 8.01 -3.51
CA TYR A 55 -7.60 6.78 -4.02
C TYR A 55 -6.88 6.14 -5.24
N LYS A 56 -6.24 6.94 -6.10
CA LYS A 56 -5.50 6.43 -7.26
C LYS A 56 -4.31 5.57 -6.81
N ASP A 57 -3.65 5.92 -5.70
CA ASP A 57 -2.54 5.15 -5.13
C ASP A 57 -3.00 3.74 -4.70
N PHE A 58 -4.18 3.62 -4.10
CA PHE A 58 -4.78 2.32 -3.74
C PHE A 58 -5.07 1.48 -4.99
N THR A 59 -5.62 2.11 -6.03
CA THR A 59 -5.93 1.42 -7.29
C THR A 59 -4.67 0.90 -7.95
N LEU A 60 -3.61 1.71 -8.00
CA LEU A 60 -2.30 1.32 -8.51
C LEU A 60 -1.70 0.16 -7.70
N LEU A 61 -1.79 0.20 -6.37
CA LEU A 61 -1.32 -0.88 -5.50
C LEU A 61 -2.07 -2.19 -5.77
N ASN A 62 -3.40 -2.16 -5.84
CA ASN A 62 -4.21 -3.33 -6.15
C ASN A 62 -3.82 -3.96 -7.49
N ASN A 63 -3.62 -3.14 -8.54
CA ASN A 63 -3.21 -3.64 -9.85
C ASN A 63 -1.83 -4.31 -9.81
N ARG A 64 -0.86 -3.71 -9.10
CA ARG A 64 0.46 -4.31 -8.89
C ARG A 64 0.39 -5.65 -8.13
N LEU A 65 -0.45 -5.72 -7.09
CA LEU A 65 -0.65 -6.96 -6.33
C LEU A 65 -1.30 -8.05 -7.19
N ARG A 66 -2.29 -7.70 -8.01
CA ARG A 66 -2.92 -8.63 -8.96
C ARG A 66 -1.92 -9.16 -9.97
N ALA A 67 -1.14 -8.28 -10.60
CA ALA A 67 -0.10 -8.68 -11.54
C ALA A 67 0.96 -9.57 -10.89
N HIS A 68 1.39 -9.23 -9.67
CA HIS A 68 2.34 -10.05 -8.92
C HIS A 68 1.78 -11.44 -8.60
N ARG A 69 0.54 -11.54 -8.12
CA ARG A 69 -0.11 -12.83 -7.83
C ARG A 69 -0.29 -13.68 -9.09
N ALA A 70 -0.70 -13.07 -10.21
CA ALA A 70 -0.81 -13.75 -11.50
C ALA A 70 0.56 -14.32 -11.94
N ALA A 71 1.63 -13.53 -11.83
CA ALA A 71 2.98 -13.99 -12.13
C ALA A 71 3.42 -15.15 -11.22
N GLN A 72 3.12 -15.09 -9.91
CA GLN A 72 3.39 -16.19 -8.99
C GLN A 72 2.58 -17.45 -9.32
N GLN A 73 1.33 -17.31 -9.77
CA GLN A 73 0.50 -18.44 -10.16
C GLN A 73 1.00 -19.12 -11.44
N ILE A 74 1.50 -18.36 -12.41
CA ILE A 74 2.14 -18.91 -13.62
C ILE A 74 3.41 -19.69 -13.26
N LEU A 75 4.19 -19.18 -12.30
CA LEU A 75 5.42 -19.81 -11.83
C LEU A 75 5.18 -20.94 -10.82
N ALA A 76 3.95 -21.09 -10.31
CA ALA A 76 3.63 -22.15 -9.37
C ALA A 76 3.62 -23.50 -10.10
N PRO A 77 4.22 -24.54 -9.51
CA PRO A 77 4.20 -25.86 -10.14
C PRO A 77 2.76 -26.32 -10.28
N VAL A 78 2.38 -26.68 -11.51
CA VAL A 78 1.09 -27.33 -11.77
C VAL A 78 1.13 -28.66 -11.03
N ARG A 79 0.38 -28.78 -9.93
CA ARG A 79 0.12 -30.08 -9.30
C ARG A 79 -0.67 -30.90 -10.32
N ARG A 80 0.01 -31.82 -10.99
CA ARG A 80 -0.61 -32.93 -11.73
C ARG A 80 -1.03 -34.00 -10.73
#